data_AF-A0A2E1FTI3-F1
#
_entry.id   AF-A0A2E1FTI3-F1
#
_cell.length_a   1.000
_cell.length_b   1.000
_cell.length_c   1.000
_cell.angle_alpha   90.00
_cell.angle_beta   90.00
_cell.angle_gamma   90.00
#
_symmetry.space_group_name_H-M   'P 1'
#
loop_
_entity.id
_entity.type
_entity.pdbx_description
1 polymer ?
#
loop_
_entity_poly.entity_id
_entity_poly.type
_entity_poly.pdbx_seq_one_letter_code
_entity_poly.pdbx_strand_id
1 'polypeptide(L)'
;MFAKLAMLDFYPQFWTKAFDFEGRTKRIDFWKILLVNIVLGFIIAKFVEPLYYLFAIASICPSIAMNVRRIRDTGRQWQWIFIGFVPIIGAFWLLWIECQPSSEP
;
A
#
# COMPACT_ATOMS: atom_id res chain seq x y z
N MET A 1 6.65 -18.69 -20.22
CA MET A 1 7.49 -18.32 -19.06
C MET A 1 7.33 -16.84 -18.68
N PHE A 2 7.29 -15.90 -19.64
CA PHE A 2 7.15 -14.45 -19.37
C PHE A 2 5.81 -13.98 -18.76
N ALA A 3 4.68 -14.65 -19.04
CA ALA A 3 3.39 -14.29 -18.45
C ALA A 3 3.26 -14.61 -16.94
N LYS A 4 4.12 -15.50 -16.41
CA LYS A 4 4.07 -15.92 -14.99
C LYS A 4 4.70 -14.89 -14.06
N LEU A 5 5.64 -14.08 -14.56
CA LEU A 5 6.26 -12.98 -13.81
C LEU A 5 5.31 -11.78 -13.67
N ALA A 6 4.57 -11.45 -14.74
CA ALA A 6 3.60 -10.34 -14.76
C ALA A 6 2.55 -10.36 -13.63
N MET A 7 2.15 -11.55 -13.16
CA MET A 7 1.19 -11.70 -12.06
C MET A 7 1.76 -11.32 -10.68
N LEU A 8 3.08 -11.36 -10.50
CA LEU A 8 3.76 -11.13 -9.22
C LEU A 8 4.62 -9.85 -9.20
N ASP A 9 4.74 -9.15 -10.33
CA ASP A 9 5.51 -7.91 -10.45
C ASP A 9 5.05 -6.77 -9.51
N PHE A 10 3.82 -6.87 -8.98
CA PHE A 10 3.25 -5.87 -8.07
C PHE A 10 4.01 -5.77 -6.74
N TYR A 11 4.56 -6.87 -6.21
CA TYR A 11 5.17 -6.87 -4.89
C TYR A 11 6.61 -6.30 -4.89
N PRO A 12 7.48 -6.62 -5.86
CA PRO A 12 8.73 -5.88 -6.01
C PRO A 12 8.50 -4.39 -6.24
N GLN A 13 7.45 -4.01 -6.98
CA GLN A 13 7.10 -2.60 -7.21
C GLN A 13 6.73 -1.84 -5.94
N PHE A 14 6.18 -2.52 -4.93
CA PHE A 14 5.94 -1.93 -3.60
C PHE A 14 7.24 -1.37 -3.02
N TRP A 15 8.32 -2.14 -3.06
CA TRP A 15 9.62 -1.74 -2.52
C TRP A 15 10.38 -0.77 -3.42
N THR A 16 10.43 -1.03 -4.74
CA THR A 16 11.23 -0.21 -5.66
C THR A 16 10.65 1.19 -5.85
N LYS A 17 9.32 1.32 -5.77
CA LYS A 17 8.65 2.61 -5.87
C LYS A 17 8.37 3.23 -4.50
N ALA A 18 9.11 2.89 -3.45
CA ALA A 18 8.83 3.42 -2.10
C ALA A 18 8.89 4.95 -1.99
N PHE A 19 9.64 5.63 -2.87
CA PHE A 19 9.82 7.09 -2.88
C PHE A 19 9.19 7.79 -4.08
N ASP A 20 8.45 7.07 -4.92
CA ASP A 20 7.71 7.64 -6.04
C ASP A 20 6.29 8.03 -5.57
N PHE A 21 5.97 9.31 -5.51
CA PHE A 21 4.65 9.78 -5.05
C PHE A 21 3.71 10.20 -6.20
N GLU A 22 4.19 10.13 -7.44
CA GLU A 22 3.49 10.63 -8.63
C GLU A 22 3.00 9.51 -9.55
N GLY A 23 3.56 8.31 -9.44
CA GLY A 23 3.07 7.14 -10.14
C GLY A 23 1.62 6.77 -9.79
N ARG A 24 1.11 5.73 -10.46
CA ARG A 24 -0.21 5.15 -10.16
C ARG A 24 -0.08 3.78 -9.51
N THR A 25 -0.99 3.47 -8.59
CA THR A 25 -1.15 2.12 -8.05
C THR A 25 -2.56 1.64 -8.39
N LYS A 26 -2.65 0.55 -9.17
CA LYS A 26 -3.97 -0.03 -9.49
C LYS A 26 -4.65 -0.49 -8.21
N ARG A 27 -5.97 -0.30 -8.13
CA ARG A 27 -6.78 -0.75 -6.99
C ARG A 27 -6.53 -2.21 -6.65
N ILE A 28 -6.48 -3.10 -7.65
CA ILE A 28 -6.24 -4.52 -7.42
C ILE A 28 -4.84 -4.81 -6.85
N ASP A 29 -3.83 -4.03 -7.25
CA ASP A 29 -2.46 -4.20 -6.78
C ASP A 29 -2.33 -3.72 -5.33
N PHE A 30 -3.03 -2.64 -4.95
CA PHE A 30 -3.14 -2.21 -3.55
C PHE A 30 -3.62 -3.35 -2.64
N TRP A 31 -4.77 -3.97 -2.98
CA TRP A 31 -5.35 -5.04 -2.16
C TRP A 31 -4.46 -6.29 -2.11
N LYS A 32 -3.78 -6.63 -3.21
CA LYS A 32 -2.79 -7.72 -3.24
C LYS A 32 -1.59 -7.42 -2.34
N ILE A 33 -1.02 -6.22 -2.43
CA ILE A 33 0.12 -5.78 -1.61
C ILE A 33 -0.26 -5.81 -0.13
N LEU A 34 -1.44 -5.30 0.23
CA LEU A 34 -1.94 -5.33 1.60
C LEU A 34 -2.04 -6.77 2.13
N LEU A 35 -2.67 -7.67 1.36
CA LEU A 35 -2.81 -9.06 1.75
C LEU A 35 -1.47 -9.77 1.91
N VAL A 36 -0.52 -9.53 0.99
CA VAL A 36 0.83 -10.09 1.07
C VAL A 36 1.58 -9.57 2.30
N ASN A 37 1.52 -8.27 2.58
CA ASN A 37 2.16 -7.67 3.77
C ASN A 37 1.57 -8.22 5.07
N ILE A 38 0.25 -8.43 5.15
CA ILE A 38 -0.41 -9.03 6.31
C ILE A 38 0.11 -10.45 6.52
N VAL A 39 0.09 -11.29 5.48
CA VAL A 39 0.53 -12.69 5.57
C VAL A 39 2.02 -12.78 5.91
N LEU A 40 2.88 -12.01 5.23
CA LEU A 40 4.31 -11.96 5.53
C LEU A 40 4.57 -11.44 6.94
N GLY A 41 3.84 -10.41 7.38
CA GLY A 41 3.95 -9.88 8.74
C GLY A 41 3.68 -10.96 9.80
N PHE A 42 2.60 -11.73 9.65
CA PHE A 42 2.28 -12.83 10.57
C PHE A 42 3.32 -13.95 10.55
N ILE A 43 3.83 -14.31 9.36
CA ILE A 43 4.86 -15.34 9.22
C ILE A 43 6.14 -14.86 9.93
N ILE A 44 6.63 -13.67 9.61
CA ILE A 44 7.87 -13.13 10.18
C ILE A 44 7.73 -12.97 11.70
N ALA A 45 6.62 -12.43 12.20
CA ALA A 45 6.39 -12.25 13.63
C ALA A 45 6.40 -13.60 14.39
N LYS A 46 5.87 -14.66 13.79
CA LYS A 46 5.84 -16.00 14.40
C LYS A 46 7.22 -16.63 14.56
N PHE A 47 8.15 -16.35 13.65
CA PHE A 47 9.46 -17.02 13.60
C PHE A 47 10.63 -16.14 14.07
N VAL A 48 10.61 -14.85 13.77
CA VAL A 48 11.72 -13.91 14.01
C VAL A 48 11.18 -12.51 14.35
N GLU A 49 10.86 -12.28 15.62
CA GLU A 49 10.24 -11.03 16.08
C GLU A 49 11.06 -9.76 15.76
N PRO A 50 12.40 -9.70 15.95
CA PRO A 50 13.18 -8.51 15.61
C PRO A 50 13.11 -8.16 14.11
N LEU A 51 13.03 -9.19 13.25
CA LEU A 51 12.88 -9.01 11.80
C LEU A 51 11.50 -8.47 11.44
N TYR A 52 10.46 -8.80 12.23
CA TYR A 52 9.13 -8.24 12.03
C TYR A 52 9.14 -6.73 12.24
N TYR A 53 9.78 -6.22 13.31
CA TYR A 53 9.87 -4.78 13.53
C TYR A 53 10.64 -4.07 12.41
N LEU A 54 11.74 -4.66 11.94
CA LEU A 54 12.50 -4.12 10.81
C LEU A 54 11.64 -4.07 9.54
N PHE A 55 10.93 -5.16 9.23
CA PHE A 55 10.00 -5.23 8.11
C PHE A 55 8.88 -4.20 8.22
N ALA A 56 8.26 -4.08 9.40
CA ALA A 56 7.17 -3.15 9.65
C ALA A 56 7.63 -1.70 9.43
N ILE A 57 8.80 -1.31 9.96
CA ILE A 57 9.39 0.01 9.78
C ILE A 57 9.72 0.27 8.31
N ALA A 58 10.38 -0.68 7.64
CA ALA A 58 10.72 -0.56 6.23
C ALA A 58 9.48 -0.41 5.34
N SER A 59 8.38 -1.08 5.69
CA SER A 59 7.09 -1.02 4.98
C SER A 59 6.34 0.30 5.15
N ILE A 60 6.69 1.17 6.10
CA ILE A 60 6.01 2.45 6.32
C ILE A 60 6.13 3.35 5.08
N CYS A 61 7.35 3.58 4.59
CA CYS A 61 7.60 4.45 3.43
C CYS A 61 6.81 4.03 2.18
N PRO A 62 6.93 2.78 1.69
CA PRO A 62 6.18 2.35 0.52
C PRO A 62 4.67 2.32 0.75
N SER A 63 4.20 2.07 1.98
CA SER A 63 2.76 2.15 2.32
C SER A 63 2.24 3.58 2.20
N ILE A 64 2.99 4.56 2.71
CA ILE A 64 2.65 5.99 2.57
C ILE A 64 2.63 6.38 1.10
N ALA A 65 3.67 6.07 0.33
CA ALA A 65 3.74 6.37 -1.09
C ALA A 65 2.54 5.80 -1.85
N MET A 66 2.19 4.54 -1.57
CA MET A 66 1.04 3.88 -2.18
C MET A 66 -0.29 4.56 -1.84
N ASN A 67 -0.54 4.90 -0.57
CA ASN A 67 -1.75 5.60 -0.15
C ASN A 67 -1.83 7.00 -0.76
N VAL A 68 -0.72 7.74 -0.84
CA VAL A 68 -0.67 9.06 -1.50
C VAL A 68 -1.09 8.98 -2.96
N ARG A 69 -0.57 7.99 -3.71
CA ARG A 69 -0.98 7.77 -5.12
C ARG A 69 -2.46 7.45 -5.22
N ARG A 70 -2.97 6.57 -4.35
CA ARG A 70 -4.38 6.16 -4.36
C ARG A 70 -5.32 7.31 -4.02
N ILE A 71 -4.98 8.16 -3.06
CA ILE A 71 -5.73 9.38 -2.75
C ILE A 71 -5.76 10.30 -3.97
N ARG A 72 -4.61 10.54 -4.61
CA ARG A 72 -4.50 11.37 -5.83
C ARG A 72 -5.28 10.78 -7.01
N ASP A 73 -5.21 9.47 -7.20
CA ASP A 73 -5.93 8.73 -8.25
C ASP A 73 -7.45 8.86 -8.10
N THR A 74 -7.96 9.20 -6.91
CA THR A 74 -9.40 9.48 -6.69
C THR A 74 -9.78 10.96 -6.85
N GLY A 75 -8.86 11.79 -7.36
CA GLY A 75 -9.08 13.22 -7.59
C GLY A 75 -8.96 14.07 -6.33
N ARG A 76 -8.33 13.55 -5.26
CA ARG A 76 -8.15 14.27 -3.98
C ARG A 76 -6.70 14.69 -3.76
N GLN A 77 -6.53 15.71 -2.92
CA GLN A 77 -5.19 16.17 -2.55
C GLN A 77 -4.50 15.18 -1.59
N TRP A 78 -3.17 15.10 -1.63
CA TRP A 78 -2.40 14.10 -0.87
C TRP A 78 -2.49 14.27 0.66
N GLN A 79 -2.76 15.50 1.14
CA GLN A 79 -2.82 15.84 2.56
C GLN A 79 -3.91 15.06 3.31
N TRP A 80 -4.89 14.52 2.59
CA TRP A 80 -5.90 13.64 3.18
C TRP A 80 -5.32 12.38 3.83
N ILE A 81 -4.07 12.01 3.55
CA ILE A 81 -3.39 10.92 4.26
C ILE A 81 -3.34 11.15 5.78
N PHE A 82 -3.27 12.41 6.22
CA PHE A 82 -3.22 12.76 7.64
C PHE A 82 -4.52 12.46 8.38
N ILE A 83 -5.63 12.20 7.68
CA ILE A 83 -6.85 11.73 8.33
C ILE A 83 -6.62 10.39 9.03
N GLY A 84 -5.63 9.60 8.60
CA GLY A 84 -5.22 8.36 9.26
C GLY A 84 -4.77 8.54 10.71
N PHE A 85 -4.41 9.76 11.14
CA PHE A 85 -4.14 10.07 12.54
C PHE A 85 -5.40 10.17 13.42
N VAL A 86 -6.58 10.30 12.80
CA VAL A 86 -7.86 10.25 13.51
C VAL A 86 -8.26 8.78 13.64
N PRO A 87 -8.24 8.19 14.85
CA PRO A 87 -8.58 6.79 15.03
C PRO A 87 -10.03 6.52 14.61
N ILE A 88 -10.30 5.30 14.14
CA ILE A 88 -11.61 4.81 13.69
C ILE A 88 -12.09 5.54 12.42
N ILE A 89 -12.43 6.83 12.51
CA ILE A 89 -13.00 7.63 11.41
C ILE A 89 -12.00 7.73 10.26
N GLY A 90 -10.74 8.03 10.56
CA GLY A 90 -9.68 8.11 9.55
C GLY A 90 -9.42 6.80 8.85
N ALA A 91 -9.39 5.70 9.61
CA ALA A 91 -9.21 4.36 9.06
C ALA A 91 -10.35 3.98 8.10
N PHE A 92 -11.60 4.20 8.50
CA PHE A 92 -12.74 3.94 7.61
C PHE A 92 -12.75 4.82 6.37
N TRP A 93 -12.34 6.09 6.49
CA TRP A 93 -12.25 6.99 5.34
C TRP A 93 -11.17 6.56 4.35
N LEU A 94 -9.98 6.17 4.83
CA LEU A 94 -8.92 5.63 3.96
C LEU A 94 -9.36 4.32 3.29
N LEU A 95 -9.98 3.41 4.04
CA LEU A 95 -10.55 2.18 3.47
C LEU A 95 -11.59 2.47 2.38
N TRP A 96 -12.42 3.48 2.57
CA TRP A 96 -13.40 3.90 1.57
C TRP A 96 -12.71 4.41 0.29
N ILE A 97 -11.66 5.23 0.41
CA ILE A 97 -10.84 5.66 -0.74
C ILE A 97 -10.22 4.50 -1.49
N GLU A 98 -9.69 3.52 -0.77
CA GLU A 98 -9.03 2.38 -1.41
C GLU A 98 -10.00 1.49 -2.19
N CYS A 99 -11.30 1.61 -1.92
CA CYS A 99 -12.37 0.99 -2.68
C CYS A 99 -12.83 1.81 -3.90
N GLN A 100 -12.47 3.10 -4.02
CA GLN A 100 -12.95 3.94 -5.12
C GLN A 100 -12.21 3.67 -6.43
N PRO A 101 -12.91 3.75 -7.58
CA PRO A 101 -12.27 3.73 -8.89
C PRO A 101 -11.35 4.96 -9.07
N SER A 102 -10.41 4.86 -10.02
CA SER A 102 -9.65 6.02 -10.48
C SER A 102 -10.62 7.03 -11.09
N SER A 103 -10.44 8.32 -10.80
CA SER A 103 -11.22 9.41 -11.37
C SER A 103 -10.87 9.68 -12.84
N GLU A 104 -9.68 9.28 -13.27
CA GLU A 104 -9.27 9.29 -14.67
C GLU A 104 -9.30 7.86 -15.25
N PRO A 105 -9.82 7.67 -16.48
CA PRO A 105 -9.83 6.38 -17.17
C PRO A 105 -8.42 5.86 -17.50
#